data_AF-A0A961WQQ2-F1
#
_entry.id   AF-A0A961WQQ2-F1
#
_cell.length_a   1.000
_cell.length_b   1.000
_cell.length_c   1.000
_cell.angle_alpha   90.00
_cell.angle_beta   90.00
_cell.angle_gamma   90.00
#
_symmetry.space_group_name_H-M   'P 1'
#
loop_
_entity.id
_entity.type
_entity.pdbx_description
1 polymer ?
#
loop_
_entity_poly.entity_id
_entity_poly.type
_entity_poly.pdbx_seq_one_letter_code
_entity_poly.pdbx_strand_id
1 'polypeptide(L)'
;MNEHAPIAAGRMKASDFDPELLEIFDGYVHGHITKREFLKQAERFAVGGVTAAMLLTMLSPNYAWAQQVPEDDAAVTNEWIEYESPEGHGTIKAYLSKPAGADGKLPAVLVVHENRGLNPYIQDVNRRMAKAGFMALAPDGLTPKGGYPGTDDEGRAMQKELDPAKLMSDFFAATEHLLTREDGTGKVGCVGFCYGGGVCNALAVAFPELSASVPFYGRQASAADVPKINAPLMLHYGALDERINAGWPDYEAALKANGKTYEAFIYEGANHGFHNDTTP
;
A
#
# COMPACT_ATOMS: atom_id res chain seq x y z
N MET A 1 5.45 -2.50 -15.52
CA MET A 1 6.02 -3.83 -15.23
C MET A 1 7.30 -3.63 -14.43
N ASN A 2 7.37 -4.16 -13.19
CA ASN A 2 8.60 -4.12 -12.39
C ASN A 2 9.62 -5.10 -12.98
N GLU A 3 10.62 -4.62 -13.72
CA GLU A 3 11.68 -5.44 -14.34
C GLU A 3 12.75 -5.93 -13.33
N HIS A 4 12.60 -5.65 -12.04
CA HIS A 4 13.70 -5.80 -11.06
C HIS A 4 13.48 -6.82 -9.94
N ALA A 5 12.33 -7.48 -9.86
CA ALA A 5 12.17 -8.66 -9.00
C ALA A 5 12.27 -9.93 -9.85
N PRO A 6 13.15 -10.90 -9.52
CA PRO A 6 13.13 -12.19 -10.18
C PRO A 6 11.79 -12.85 -9.86
N ILE A 7 10.90 -12.91 -10.84
CA ILE A 7 9.69 -13.72 -10.74
C ILE A 7 10.13 -15.16 -10.45
N ALA A 8 9.68 -15.73 -9.34
CA ALA A 8 9.98 -17.11 -8.99
C ALA A 8 9.72 -18.01 -10.21
N ALA A 9 10.70 -18.86 -10.56
CA ALA A 9 10.65 -19.67 -11.77
C ALA A 9 9.32 -20.44 -11.85
N GLY A 10 8.51 -20.15 -12.88
CA GLY A 10 7.20 -20.78 -13.11
C GLY A 10 5.98 -19.98 -12.67
N ARG A 11 6.12 -18.81 -12.05
CA ARG A 11 4.99 -17.91 -11.77
C ARG A 11 4.61 -17.13 -13.04
N MET A 12 3.33 -17.16 -13.39
CA MET A 12 2.76 -16.35 -14.48
C MET A 12 2.75 -14.87 -14.11
N LYS A 13 2.94 -14.01 -15.11
CA LYS A 13 2.78 -12.55 -15.05
C LYS A 13 1.34 -12.17 -15.38
N ALA A 14 0.92 -10.96 -15.00
CA ALA A 14 -0.33 -10.37 -15.47
C ALA A 14 -0.50 -10.48 -17.00
N SER A 15 0.58 -10.26 -17.77
CA SER A 15 0.58 -10.37 -19.23
C SER A 15 0.29 -11.77 -19.78
N ASP A 16 0.38 -12.80 -18.93
CA ASP A 16 0.11 -14.19 -19.32
C ASP A 16 -1.38 -14.57 -19.14
N PHE A 17 -2.19 -13.67 -18.57
CA PHE A 17 -3.64 -13.83 -18.37
C PHE A 17 -4.44 -12.96 -19.32
N ASP A 18 -5.67 -13.38 -19.59
CA ASP A 18 -6.63 -12.55 -20.32
C ASP A 18 -6.97 -11.28 -19.50
N PRO A 19 -6.95 -10.07 -20.09
CA PRO A 19 -7.28 -8.84 -19.39
C PRO A 19 -8.64 -8.87 -18.68
N GLU A 20 -9.65 -9.51 -19.28
CA GLU A 20 -10.99 -9.59 -18.68
C GLU A 20 -11.00 -10.50 -17.44
N LEU A 21 -10.14 -11.53 -17.40
CA LEU A 21 -9.95 -12.35 -16.19
C LEU A 21 -9.29 -11.53 -15.07
N LEU A 22 -8.34 -10.66 -15.39
CA LEU A 22 -7.70 -9.77 -14.41
C LEU A 22 -8.69 -8.75 -13.85
N GLU A 23 -9.58 -8.19 -14.67
CA GLU A 23 -10.66 -7.30 -14.22
C GLU A 23 -11.64 -8.01 -13.30
N ILE A 24 -12.03 -9.25 -13.62
CA ILE A 24 -12.88 -10.07 -12.75
C ILE A 24 -12.19 -10.34 -11.40
N PHE A 25 -10.88 -10.63 -11.42
CA PHE A 25 -10.10 -10.83 -10.20
C PHE A 25 -9.99 -9.55 -9.38
N ASP A 26 -9.75 -8.40 -10.01
CA ASP A 26 -9.74 -7.09 -9.36
C ASP A 26 -11.08 -6.84 -8.64
N GLY A 27 -12.20 -7.08 -9.34
CA GLY A 27 -13.53 -6.98 -8.75
C GLY A 27 -13.71 -7.88 -7.52
N TYR A 28 -13.12 -9.08 -7.52
CA TYR A 28 -13.15 -9.98 -6.36
C TYR A 28 -12.31 -9.45 -5.19
N VAL A 29 -11.06 -9.05 -5.45
CA VAL A 29 -10.12 -8.55 -4.42
C VAL A 29 -10.66 -7.27 -3.77
N HIS A 30 -11.35 -6.42 -4.53
CA HIS A 30 -11.97 -5.20 -4.03
C HIS A 30 -13.38 -5.41 -3.44
N GLY A 31 -13.89 -6.66 -3.42
CA GLY A 31 -15.15 -7.02 -2.78
C GLY A 31 -16.40 -6.58 -3.55
N HIS A 32 -16.28 -6.29 -4.84
CA HIS A 32 -17.38 -5.97 -5.74
C HIS A 32 -18.16 -7.20 -6.19
N ILE A 33 -17.46 -8.34 -6.29
CA ILE A 33 -18.07 -9.65 -6.52
C ILE A 33 -17.62 -10.63 -5.44
N THR A 34 -18.46 -11.61 -5.16
CA THR A 34 -18.15 -12.71 -4.25
C THR A 34 -17.20 -13.71 -4.89
N LYS A 35 -16.51 -14.51 -4.07
CA LYS A 35 -15.71 -15.65 -4.53
C LYS A 35 -16.49 -16.60 -5.44
N ARG A 36 -17.79 -16.80 -5.15
CA ARG A 36 -18.67 -17.65 -5.98
C ARG A 36 -18.89 -17.05 -7.37
N GLU A 37 -19.11 -15.73 -7.44
CA GLU A 37 -19.26 -15.02 -8.71
C GLU A 37 -17.97 -14.99 -9.51
N PHE A 38 -16.82 -14.79 -8.84
CA PHE A 38 -15.50 -14.94 -9.47
C PHE A 38 -15.38 -16.32 -10.12
N LEU A 39 -15.60 -17.40 -9.36
CA LEU A 39 -15.44 -18.76 -9.86
C LEU A 39 -16.35 -19.02 -11.06
N LYS A 40 -17.60 -18.56 -11.02
CA LYS A 40 -18.55 -18.68 -12.12
C LYS A 40 -18.10 -17.91 -13.36
N GLN A 41 -17.63 -16.67 -13.21
CA GLN A 41 -17.19 -15.83 -14.33
C GLN A 41 -15.84 -16.30 -14.91
N ALA A 42 -14.97 -16.89 -14.10
CA ALA A 42 -13.67 -17.40 -14.49
C ALA A 42 -13.76 -18.71 -15.31
N GLU A 43 -14.89 -19.43 -15.28
CA GLU A 43 -15.09 -20.70 -16.01
C GLU A 43 -14.82 -20.58 -17.52
N ARG A 44 -15.12 -19.44 -18.14
CA ARG A 44 -14.87 -19.24 -19.57
C ARG A 44 -13.38 -19.17 -19.94
N PHE A 45 -12.51 -18.88 -18.97
CA PHE A 45 -11.05 -18.84 -19.16
C PHE A 45 -10.38 -20.16 -18.75
N ALA A 46 -11.16 -21.13 -18.24
CA ALA A 46 -10.69 -22.43 -17.78
C ALA A 46 -10.46 -23.37 -18.99
N VAL A 47 -9.32 -23.23 -19.66
CA VAL A 47 -8.93 -24.03 -20.84
C VAL A 47 -7.87 -25.08 -20.51
N GLY A 48 -7.78 -26.15 -21.29
CA GLY A 48 -6.66 -27.10 -21.23
C GLY A 48 -6.53 -27.89 -19.91
N GLY A 49 -7.63 -28.11 -19.18
CA GLY A 49 -7.64 -28.80 -17.89
C GLY A 49 -7.40 -27.90 -16.67
N VAL A 50 -7.22 -26.59 -16.88
CA VAL A 50 -7.26 -25.59 -15.81
C VAL A 50 -8.71 -25.42 -15.33
N THR A 51 -8.91 -25.22 -14.02
CA THR A 51 -10.23 -24.92 -13.44
C THR A 51 -10.31 -23.46 -12.97
N ALA A 52 -11.51 -22.91 -12.78
CA ALA A 52 -11.68 -21.58 -12.18
C ALA A 52 -11.03 -21.46 -10.78
N ALA A 53 -11.00 -22.55 -10.01
CA ALA A 53 -10.32 -22.58 -8.72
C ALA A 53 -8.78 -22.51 -8.88
N MET A 54 -8.22 -23.17 -9.90
CA MET A 54 -6.79 -23.05 -10.23
C MET A 54 -6.45 -21.63 -10.69
N LEU A 55 -7.29 -20.99 -11.51
CA LEU A 55 -7.11 -19.59 -11.89
C LEU A 55 -7.11 -18.68 -10.67
N LEU A 56 -8.05 -18.89 -9.73
CA LEU A 56 -8.05 -18.15 -8.47
C LEU A 56 -6.72 -18.32 -7.74
N THR A 57 -6.22 -19.56 -7.59
CA THR A 57 -4.94 -19.84 -6.93
C THR A 57 -3.75 -19.17 -7.63
N MET A 58 -3.72 -19.17 -8.97
CA MET A 58 -2.65 -18.54 -9.74
C MET A 58 -2.63 -17.00 -9.57
N LEU A 59 -3.81 -16.39 -9.46
CA LEU A 59 -3.97 -14.95 -9.28
C LEU A 59 -3.83 -14.50 -7.81
N SER A 60 -4.05 -15.41 -6.86
CA SER A 60 -4.03 -15.11 -5.42
C SER A 60 -2.62 -14.79 -4.90
N PRO A 61 -2.53 -14.02 -3.79
CA PRO A 61 -1.27 -13.70 -3.14
C PRO A 61 -0.41 -14.92 -2.81
N ASN A 62 0.86 -14.88 -3.18
CA ASN A 62 1.89 -15.80 -2.73
C ASN A 62 3.08 -15.00 -2.18
N TYR A 63 3.12 -14.85 -0.86
CA TYR A 63 4.14 -14.06 -0.17
C TYR A 63 5.56 -14.63 -0.28
N ALA A 64 5.69 -15.96 -0.29
CA ALA A 64 7.00 -16.61 -0.31
C ALA A 64 7.76 -16.35 -1.62
N TRP A 65 7.05 -16.15 -2.72
CA TRP A 65 7.65 -15.85 -4.03
C TRP A 65 7.97 -14.38 -4.25
N ALA A 66 7.41 -13.51 -3.42
CA ALA A 66 7.37 -12.07 -3.63
C ALA A 66 8.36 -11.31 -2.74
N GLN A 67 8.86 -11.95 -1.69
CA GLN A 67 9.80 -11.36 -0.75
C GLN A 67 11.09 -10.92 -1.45
N GLN A 68 11.40 -9.62 -1.38
CA GLN A 68 12.63 -9.05 -1.94
C GLN A 68 13.70 -8.85 -0.87
N VAL A 69 13.29 -8.58 0.38
CA VAL A 69 14.20 -8.41 1.51
C VAL A 69 13.79 -9.40 2.60
N PRO A 70 14.58 -10.46 2.86
CA PRO A 70 14.31 -11.38 3.97
C PRO A 70 14.16 -10.65 5.31
N GLU A 71 13.36 -11.22 6.21
CA GLU A 71 13.19 -10.65 7.56
C GLU A 71 14.49 -10.66 8.38
N ASP A 72 15.37 -11.64 8.10
CA ASP A 72 16.68 -11.82 8.70
C ASP A 72 17.84 -11.26 7.84
N ASP A 73 17.55 -10.40 6.85
CA ASP A 73 18.59 -9.73 6.04
C ASP A 73 19.50 -8.89 6.95
N ALA A 74 20.79 -9.24 6.98
CA ALA A 74 21.78 -8.63 7.87
C ALA A 74 21.99 -7.12 7.65
N ALA A 75 21.50 -6.55 6.53
CA ALA A 75 21.59 -5.12 6.26
C ALA A 75 20.43 -4.30 6.86
N VAL A 76 19.45 -4.94 7.51
CA VAL A 76 18.36 -4.25 8.20
C VAL A 76 18.16 -4.79 9.61
N THR A 77 17.65 -3.94 10.50
CA THR A 77 17.16 -4.35 11.82
C THR A 77 15.65 -4.14 11.86
N ASN A 78 14.92 -5.14 12.33
CA ASN A 78 13.46 -5.12 12.39
C ASN A 78 13.00 -5.27 13.85
N GLU A 79 12.04 -4.45 14.26
CA GLU A 79 11.43 -4.50 15.60
C GLU A 79 9.93 -4.22 15.52
N TRP A 80 9.14 -4.95 16.32
CA TRP A 80 7.75 -4.57 16.58
C TRP A 80 7.75 -3.54 17.71
N ILE A 81 7.13 -2.40 17.47
CA ILE A 81 6.94 -1.35 18.48
C ILE A 81 5.47 -1.04 18.65
N GLU A 82 5.17 -0.23 19.66
CA GLU A 82 3.86 0.34 19.90
C GLU A 82 3.95 1.86 19.92
N TYR A 83 2.88 2.52 19.50
CA TYR A 83 2.69 3.98 19.63
C TYR A 83 1.25 4.29 20.03
N GLU A 84 1.05 5.46 20.63
CA GLU A 84 -0.25 5.90 21.12
C GLU A 84 -1.03 6.66 20.05
N SER A 85 -2.30 6.30 19.88
CA SER A 85 -3.30 6.88 18.99
C SER A 85 -4.60 7.15 19.77
N PRO A 86 -4.63 8.19 20.61
CA PRO A 86 -5.76 8.46 21.51
C PRO A 86 -7.07 8.76 20.76
N GLU A 87 -6.99 9.40 19.58
CA GLU A 87 -8.13 9.70 18.71
C GLU A 87 -8.50 8.55 17.76
N GLY A 88 -7.68 7.48 17.76
CA GLY A 88 -7.92 6.26 16.99
C GLY A 88 -8.31 5.09 17.89
N HIS A 89 -7.48 4.05 17.91
CA HIS A 89 -7.74 2.82 18.68
C HIS A 89 -6.88 2.66 19.95
N GLY A 90 -6.30 3.73 20.49
CA GLY A 90 -5.42 3.67 21.66
C GLY A 90 -4.02 3.23 21.25
N THR A 91 -3.50 2.15 21.79
CA THR A 91 -2.15 1.66 21.45
C THR A 91 -2.18 0.85 20.16
N ILE A 92 -1.33 1.23 19.18
CA ILE A 92 -1.22 0.58 17.88
C ILE A 92 0.14 -0.09 17.73
N LYS A 93 0.15 -1.34 17.24
CA LYS A 93 1.38 -2.04 16.90
C LYS A 93 1.88 -1.58 15.54
N ALA A 94 3.20 -1.51 15.39
CA ALA A 94 3.83 -1.17 14.13
C ALA A 94 5.12 -1.96 13.92
N TYR A 95 5.40 -2.27 12.66
CA TYR A 95 6.65 -2.90 12.24
C TYR A 95 7.65 -1.82 11.84
N LEU A 96 8.75 -1.71 12.57
CA LEU A 96 9.80 -0.72 12.38
C LEU A 96 11.04 -1.40 11.80
N SER A 97 11.53 -0.88 10.68
CA SER A 97 12.75 -1.34 10.01
C SER A 97 13.74 -0.19 9.89
N LYS A 98 15.02 -0.46 10.12
CA LYS A 98 16.12 0.52 9.99
C LYS A 98 17.30 -0.11 9.25
N PRO A 99 18.16 0.67 8.57
CA PRO A 99 19.42 0.16 8.05
C PRO A 99 20.29 -0.34 9.20
N ALA A 100 20.83 -1.55 9.08
CA ALA A 100 21.71 -2.11 10.11
C ALA A 100 23.01 -1.28 10.21
N GLY A 101 23.43 -1.00 11.44
CA GLY A 101 24.64 -0.20 11.69
C GLY A 101 24.54 1.27 11.25
N ALA A 102 23.33 1.81 11.08
CA ALA A 102 23.14 3.23 10.82
C ALA A 102 23.67 4.07 12.00
N ASP A 103 24.61 4.98 11.71
CA ASP A 103 25.11 5.95 12.68
C ASP A 103 24.32 7.27 12.55
N GLY A 104 23.80 7.76 13.68
CA GLY A 104 23.09 9.03 13.76
C GLY A 104 21.59 8.96 13.44
N LYS A 105 20.99 10.13 13.24
CA LYS A 105 19.55 10.30 13.04
C LYS A 105 19.15 9.98 11.60
N LEU A 106 18.04 9.27 11.42
CA LEU A 106 17.53 8.86 10.10
C LEU A 106 16.33 9.70 9.63
N PRO A 107 16.20 10.00 8.32
CA PRO A 107 14.91 10.40 7.77
C PRO A 107 13.95 9.21 7.84
N ALA A 108 12.67 9.49 8.11
CA ALA A 108 11.68 8.45 8.31
C ALA A 108 10.66 8.38 7.17
N VAL A 109 10.14 7.19 6.92
CA VAL A 109 9.07 6.93 5.98
C VAL A 109 7.97 6.13 6.65
N LEU A 110 6.75 6.66 6.63
CA LEU A 110 5.56 5.91 6.98
C LEU A 110 5.14 5.05 5.78
N VAL A 111 5.02 3.73 5.98
CA VAL A 111 4.59 2.78 4.95
C VAL A 111 3.17 2.33 5.27
N VAL A 112 2.20 2.73 4.46
CA VAL A 112 0.77 2.49 4.72
C VAL A 112 0.26 1.31 3.89
N HIS A 113 -0.34 0.34 4.59
CA HIS A 113 -0.84 -0.89 3.99
C HIS A 113 -2.08 -0.70 3.10
N GLU A 114 -2.44 -1.78 2.39
CA GLU A 114 -3.64 -1.85 1.55
C GLU A 114 -4.92 -2.04 2.41
N ASN A 115 -6.00 -2.53 1.82
CA ASN A 115 -7.29 -2.72 2.49
C ASN A 115 -7.39 -3.99 3.37
N ARG A 116 -6.26 -4.57 3.80
CA ARG A 116 -6.18 -5.87 4.47
C ARG A 116 -5.15 -5.98 5.58
N GLY A 117 -4.84 -4.85 6.23
CA GLY A 117 -3.88 -4.80 7.33
C GLY A 117 -2.43 -5.00 6.92
N LEU A 118 -1.57 -5.15 7.93
CA LEU A 118 -0.11 -5.26 7.77
C LEU A 118 0.33 -6.68 7.39
N ASN A 119 0.05 -7.06 6.14
CA ASN A 119 0.44 -8.35 5.58
C ASN A 119 1.95 -8.43 5.24
N PRO A 120 2.49 -9.63 4.91
CA PRO A 120 3.92 -9.80 4.64
C PRO A 120 4.47 -8.97 3.49
N TYR A 121 3.66 -8.61 2.48
CA TYR A 121 4.07 -7.72 1.39
C TYR A 121 4.41 -6.32 1.90
N ILE A 122 3.56 -5.73 2.73
CA ILE A 122 3.83 -4.39 3.28
C ILE A 122 5.01 -4.42 4.25
N GLN A 123 5.16 -5.49 5.03
CA GLN A 123 6.36 -5.68 5.85
C GLN A 123 7.63 -5.77 4.99
N ASP A 124 7.56 -6.41 3.82
CA ASP A 124 8.68 -6.43 2.86
C ASP A 124 8.98 -5.05 2.28
N VAL A 125 7.97 -4.28 1.86
CA VAL A 125 8.17 -2.90 1.42
C VAL A 125 8.78 -2.04 2.53
N ASN A 126 8.38 -2.24 3.79
CA ASN A 126 8.99 -1.56 4.94
C ASN A 126 10.50 -1.85 5.03
N ARG A 127 10.90 -3.10 4.84
CA ARG A 127 12.33 -3.49 4.79
C ARG A 127 13.04 -2.94 3.55
N ARG A 128 12.38 -2.85 2.38
CA ARG A 128 12.94 -2.20 1.18
C ARG A 128 13.27 -0.73 1.44
N MET A 129 12.40 -0.01 2.17
CA MET A 129 12.68 1.37 2.57
C MET A 129 13.88 1.47 3.52
N ALA A 130 14.04 0.51 4.43
CA ALA A 130 15.23 0.42 5.27
C ALA A 130 16.51 0.14 4.46
N LYS A 131 16.46 -0.75 3.46
CA LYS A 131 17.58 -0.97 2.52
C LYS A 131 17.93 0.29 1.71
N ALA A 132 16.94 1.15 1.47
CA ALA A 132 17.12 2.43 0.78
C ALA A 132 17.67 3.55 1.70
N GLY A 133 17.94 3.27 2.99
CA GLY A 133 18.56 4.21 3.93
C GLY A 133 17.60 4.97 4.84
N PHE A 134 16.31 4.58 4.89
CA PHE A 134 15.31 5.25 5.72
C PHE A 134 14.97 4.45 6.99
N MET A 135 14.54 5.15 8.04
CA MET A 135 13.76 4.52 9.11
C MET A 135 12.33 4.32 8.61
N ALA A 136 11.88 3.08 8.47
CA ALA A 136 10.56 2.78 7.91
C ALA A 136 9.63 2.23 8.99
N LEU A 137 8.45 2.83 9.13
CA LEU A 137 7.42 2.39 10.07
C LEU A 137 6.15 2.02 9.31
N ALA A 138 5.70 0.79 9.50
CA ALA A 138 4.43 0.30 8.97
C ALA A 138 3.46 0.00 10.13
N PRO A 139 2.48 0.86 10.42
CA PRO A 139 1.46 0.58 11.42
C PRO A 139 0.56 -0.60 11.03
N ASP A 140 0.16 -1.42 11.99
CA ASP A 140 -0.85 -2.44 11.82
C ASP A 140 -2.23 -1.89 12.14
N GLY A 141 -2.96 -1.47 11.10
CA GLY A 141 -4.34 -1.00 11.22
C GLY A 141 -5.32 -2.05 11.76
N LEU A 142 -4.94 -3.34 11.79
CA LEU A 142 -5.74 -4.41 12.37
C LEU A 142 -5.38 -4.70 13.84
N THR A 143 -4.48 -3.94 14.47
CA THR A 143 -4.20 -4.03 15.92
C THR A 143 -5.47 -4.16 16.79
N PRO A 144 -6.52 -3.32 16.63
CA PRO A 144 -7.76 -3.45 17.44
C PRO A 144 -8.54 -4.75 17.23
N LYS A 145 -8.20 -5.53 16.20
CA LYS A 145 -8.80 -6.83 15.85
C LYS A 145 -7.83 -8.01 16.05
N GLY A 146 -6.65 -7.78 16.64
CA GLY A 146 -5.64 -8.81 16.90
C GLY A 146 -4.50 -8.89 15.87
N GLY A 147 -4.47 -7.97 14.90
CA GLY A 147 -3.49 -7.89 13.83
C GLY A 147 -3.87 -8.68 12.57
N TYR A 148 -2.97 -8.70 11.58
CA TYR A 148 -3.20 -9.43 10.33
C TYR A 148 -3.49 -10.93 10.57
N PRO A 149 -4.63 -11.47 10.11
CA PRO A 149 -5.08 -12.82 10.49
C PRO A 149 -4.38 -13.97 9.75
N GLY A 150 -3.44 -13.65 8.86
CA GLY A 150 -2.71 -14.64 8.04
C GLY A 150 -3.25 -14.75 6.61
N THR A 151 -4.51 -14.38 6.37
CA THR A 151 -5.10 -14.36 5.03
C THR A 151 -5.63 -12.98 4.63
N ASP A 152 -5.47 -12.65 3.34
CA ASP A 152 -5.90 -11.36 2.79
C ASP A 152 -7.43 -11.22 2.77
N ASP A 153 -8.17 -12.32 2.58
CA ASP A 153 -9.64 -12.33 2.60
C ASP A 153 -10.18 -11.95 3.99
N GLU A 154 -9.66 -12.58 5.05
CA GLU A 154 -10.05 -12.26 6.42
C GLU A 154 -9.55 -10.87 6.83
N GLY A 155 -8.35 -10.47 6.42
CA GLY A 155 -7.83 -9.12 6.65
C GLY A 155 -8.74 -8.04 6.04
N ARG A 156 -9.23 -8.24 4.81
CA ARG A 156 -10.22 -7.35 4.18
C ARG A 156 -11.54 -7.30 4.95
N ALA A 157 -12.04 -8.44 5.40
CA ALA A 157 -13.26 -8.50 6.19
C ALA A 157 -13.09 -7.75 7.52
N MET A 158 -11.99 -7.97 8.23
CA MET A 158 -11.68 -7.29 9.50
C MET A 158 -11.52 -5.78 9.33
N GLN A 159 -10.79 -5.33 8.30
CA GLN A 159 -10.56 -3.89 8.09
C GLN A 159 -11.87 -3.16 7.72
N LYS A 160 -12.77 -3.82 6.98
CA LYS A 160 -14.09 -3.26 6.61
C LYS A 160 -14.98 -3.00 7.83
N GLU A 161 -14.78 -3.70 8.93
CA GLU A 161 -15.52 -3.51 10.18
C GLU A 161 -15.01 -2.35 11.04
N LEU A 162 -13.83 -1.80 10.73
CA LEU A 162 -13.25 -0.70 11.50
C LEU A 162 -13.94 0.62 11.19
N ASP A 163 -13.92 1.51 12.18
CA ASP A 163 -14.30 2.91 11.97
C ASP A 163 -13.24 3.59 11.08
N PRO A 164 -13.62 4.10 9.89
CA PRO A 164 -12.64 4.67 8.97
C PRO A 164 -11.95 5.92 9.50
N ALA A 165 -12.61 6.70 10.35
CA ALA A 165 -12.03 7.92 10.92
C ALA A 165 -11.00 7.56 11.99
N LYS A 166 -11.31 6.59 12.88
CA LYS A 166 -10.34 6.10 13.87
C LYS A 166 -9.12 5.46 13.21
N LEU A 167 -9.33 4.65 12.19
CA LEU A 167 -8.22 4.04 11.45
C LEU A 167 -7.35 5.10 10.76
N MET A 168 -7.94 6.16 10.22
CA MET A 168 -7.16 7.30 9.69
C MET A 168 -6.36 8.00 10.81
N SER A 169 -6.97 8.22 11.97
CA SER A 169 -6.30 8.81 13.14
C SER A 169 -5.09 7.98 13.57
N ASP A 170 -5.14 6.64 13.46
CA ASP A 170 -3.99 5.78 13.76
C ASP A 170 -2.78 6.10 12.87
N PHE A 171 -2.97 6.36 11.58
CA PHE A 171 -1.88 6.75 10.68
C PHE A 171 -1.40 8.19 10.91
N PHE A 172 -2.29 9.08 11.36
CA PHE A 172 -1.90 10.44 11.75
C PHE A 172 -1.01 10.40 12.99
N ALA A 173 -1.42 9.65 14.02
CA ALA A 173 -0.62 9.43 15.23
C ALA A 173 0.73 8.74 14.92
N ALA A 174 0.79 7.82 13.96
CA ALA A 174 2.05 7.23 13.50
C ALA A 174 3.00 8.26 12.89
N THR A 175 2.45 9.23 12.15
CA THR A 175 3.22 10.33 11.53
C THR A 175 3.77 11.26 12.61
N GLU A 176 2.94 11.64 13.58
CA GLU A 176 3.33 12.45 14.74
C GLU A 176 4.41 11.76 15.59
N HIS A 177 4.26 10.44 15.80
CA HIS A 177 5.27 9.61 16.45
C HIS A 177 6.60 9.73 15.71
N LEU A 178 6.63 9.46 14.40
CA LEU A 178 7.84 9.58 13.58
C LEU A 178 8.48 10.97 13.60
N LEU A 179 7.69 12.05 13.56
CA LEU A 179 8.17 13.43 13.59
C LEU A 179 8.92 13.75 14.89
N THR A 180 8.56 13.10 15.99
CA THR A 180 9.07 13.39 17.35
C THR A 180 10.11 12.39 17.86
N ARG A 181 10.40 11.32 17.11
CA ARG A 181 11.41 10.31 17.50
C ARG A 181 12.81 10.92 17.67
N GLU A 182 13.49 10.52 18.75
CA GLU A 182 14.85 10.98 19.03
C GLU A 182 15.89 10.49 18.02
N ASP A 183 15.73 9.25 17.52
CA ASP A 183 16.55 8.64 16.47
C ASP A 183 16.17 9.10 15.05
N GLY A 184 15.18 9.98 14.93
CA GLY A 184 14.75 10.62 13.69
C GLY A 184 15.38 11.99 13.45
N THR A 185 15.49 12.37 12.18
CA THR A 185 15.89 13.73 11.75
C THR A 185 14.75 14.77 11.89
N GLY A 186 13.54 14.32 12.22
CA GLY A 186 12.32 15.12 12.16
C GLY A 186 11.73 15.27 10.75
N LYS A 187 12.38 14.70 9.71
CA LYS A 187 11.82 14.62 8.36
C LYS A 187 11.08 13.31 8.18
N VAL A 188 9.81 13.40 7.79
CA VAL A 188 8.93 12.25 7.55
C VAL A 188 8.32 12.36 6.16
N GLY A 189 8.49 11.34 5.34
CA GLY A 189 7.70 11.11 4.13
C GLY A 189 6.71 9.97 4.32
N CYS A 190 5.81 9.77 3.37
CA CYS A 190 4.94 8.59 3.35
C CYS A 190 4.86 7.95 1.97
N VAL A 191 4.67 6.63 1.96
CA VAL A 191 4.35 5.82 0.81
C VAL A 191 3.23 4.86 1.18
N GLY A 192 2.30 4.63 0.26
CA GLY A 192 1.16 3.77 0.55
C GLY A 192 0.43 3.31 -0.70
N PHE A 193 -0.24 2.18 -0.57
CA PHE A 193 -0.78 1.42 -1.70
C PHE A 193 -2.29 1.22 -1.55
N CYS A 194 -3.07 1.42 -2.61
CA CYS A 194 -4.53 1.29 -2.59
C CYS A 194 -5.14 2.20 -1.51
N TYR A 195 -5.71 1.62 -0.44
CA TYR A 195 -6.15 2.33 0.76
C TYR A 195 -5.05 3.26 1.29
N GLY A 196 -3.82 2.76 1.42
CA GLY A 196 -2.68 3.53 1.89
C GLY A 196 -2.29 4.69 0.99
N GLY A 197 -2.55 4.61 -0.32
CA GLY A 197 -2.36 5.74 -1.23
C GLY A 197 -3.36 6.87 -0.94
N GLY A 198 -4.59 6.51 -0.58
CA GLY A 198 -5.58 7.48 -0.08
C GLY A 198 -5.17 8.13 1.25
N VAL A 199 -4.59 7.34 2.18
CA VAL A 199 -4.03 7.85 3.44
C VAL A 199 -2.86 8.80 3.17
N CYS A 200 -1.97 8.49 2.21
CA CYS A 200 -0.86 9.37 1.84
C CYS A 200 -1.33 10.75 1.35
N ASN A 201 -2.40 10.80 0.53
CA ASN A 201 -3.02 12.06 0.13
C ASN A 201 -3.66 12.80 1.32
N ALA A 202 -4.31 12.08 2.26
CA ALA A 202 -4.87 12.68 3.46
C ALA A 202 -3.79 13.26 4.39
N LEU A 203 -2.67 12.55 4.56
CA LEU A 203 -1.51 13.02 5.32
C LEU A 203 -0.91 14.28 4.69
N ALA A 204 -0.80 14.34 3.36
CA ALA A 204 -0.28 15.52 2.66
C ALA A 204 -1.17 16.76 2.86
N VAL A 205 -2.48 16.57 3.06
CA VAL A 205 -3.43 17.64 3.41
C VAL A 205 -3.30 18.05 4.88
N ALA A 206 -3.10 17.09 5.79
CA ALA A 206 -3.15 17.31 7.23
C ALA A 206 -1.83 17.84 7.82
N PHE A 207 -0.68 17.44 7.26
CA PHE A 207 0.65 17.72 7.80
C PHE A 207 1.44 18.65 6.88
N PRO A 208 1.42 19.98 7.10
CA PRO A 208 2.19 20.92 6.30
C PRO A 208 3.72 20.71 6.35
N GLU A 209 4.22 20.03 7.39
CA GLU A 209 5.62 19.64 7.60
C GLU A 209 6.00 18.30 6.94
N LEU A 210 5.05 17.57 6.35
CA LEU A 210 5.33 16.31 5.66
C LEU A 210 6.31 16.55 4.51
N SER A 211 7.39 15.78 4.48
CA SER A 211 8.53 16.03 3.58
C SER A 211 8.28 15.55 2.15
N ALA A 212 7.45 14.51 1.96
CA ALA A 212 7.01 13.99 0.66
C ALA A 212 5.83 13.02 0.85
N SER A 213 4.98 12.88 -0.17
CA SER A 213 3.91 11.89 -0.20
C SER A 213 3.89 11.13 -1.52
N VAL A 214 3.92 9.80 -1.45
CA VAL A 214 4.03 8.90 -2.61
C VAL A 214 2.83 7.94 -2.66
N PRO A 215 1.65 8.40 -3.12
CA PRO A 215 0.47 7.57 -3.23
C PRO A 215 0.53 6.65 -4.47
N PHE A 216 0.39 5.35 -4.26
CA PHE A 216 0.18 4.35 -5.31
C PHE A 216 -1.30 3.98 -5.43
N TYR A 217 -1.88 4.22 -6.62
CA TYR A 217 -3.25 3.84 -7.02
C TYR A 217 -4.28 4.07 -5.90
N GLY A 218 -4.17 5.23 -5.24
CA GLY A 218 -4.98 5.60 -4.10
C GLY A 218 -6.01 6.67 -4.44
N ARG A 219 -7.05 6.77 -3.60
CA ARG A 219 -8.05 7.84 -3.73
C ARG A 219 -7.38 9.22 -3.62
N GLN A 220 -7.83 10.16 -4.45
CA GLN A 220 -7.33 11.53 -4.47
C GLN A 220 -7.76 12.31 -3.23
N ALA A 221 -7.03 13.39 -2.91
CA ALA A 221 -7.53 14.40 -1.99
C ALA A 221 -8.70 15.15 -2.64
N SER A 222 -9.61 15.70 -1.82
CA SER A 222 -10.65 16.60 -2.30
C SER A 222 -10.01 17.85 -2.91
N ALA A 223 -10.52 18.33 -4.05
CA ALA A 223 -10.05 19.56 -4.68
C ALA A 223 -10.10 20.77 -3.73
N ALA A 224 -11.06 20.80 -2.80
CA ALA A 224 -11.17 21.86 -1.79
C ALA A 224 -10.05 21.84 -0.73
N ASP A 225 -9.43 20.68 -0.53
CA ASP A 225 -8.35 20.50 0.45
C ASP A 225 -6.96 20.63 -0.16
N VAL A 226 -6.84 20.58 -1.48
CA VAL A 226 -5.58 20.77 -2.21
C VAL A 226 -4.80 22.01 -1.77
N PRO A 227 -5.41 23.19 -1.54
CA PRO A 227 -4.67 24.37 -1.09
C PRO A 227 -3.83 24.14 0.18
N LYS A 228 -4.23 23.18 1.04
CA LYS A 228 -3.53 22.84 2.30
C LYS A 228 -2.26 22.02 2.09
N ILE A 229 -2.09 21.40 0.93
CA ILE A 229 -0.94 20.51 0.64
C ILE A 229 0.34 21.32 0.47
N ASN A 230 1.37 20.99 1.25
CA ASN A 230 2.72 21.56 1.11
C ASN A 230 3.76 20.54 0.64
N ALA A 231 3.57 19.27 0.99
CA ALA A 231 4.48 18.20 0.61
C ALA A 231 4.54 18.05 -0.93
N PRO A 232 5.73 17.84 -1.52
CA PRO A 232 5.83 17.40 -2.90
C PRO A 232 5.18 16.01 -3.06
N LEU A 233 4.40 15.83 -4.13
CA LEU A 233 3.67 14.59 -4.40
C LEU A 233 4.32 13.81 -5.55
N MET A 234 4.44 12.49 -5.42
CA MET A 234 4.80 11.60 -6.51
C MET A 234 3.71 10.53 -6.66
N LEU A 235 2.83 10.71 -7.64
CA LEU A 235 1.61 9.91 -7.80
C LEU A 235 1.81 8.82 -8.84
N HIS A 236 1.40 7.59 -8.51
CA HIS A 236 1.53 6.44 -9.40
C HIS A 236 0.17 5.81 -9.70
N TYR A 237 -0.20 5.72 -10.97
CA TYR A 237 -1.49 5.22 -11.44
C TYR A 237 -1.31 4.08 -12.45
N GLY A 238 -2.10 3.02 -12.35
CA GLY A 238 -2.21 2.03 -13.42
C GLY A 238 -3.15 2.57 -14.51
N ALA A 239 -2.76 2.51 -15.79
CA ALA A 239 -3.59 3.01 -16.89
C ALA A 239 -4.97 2.33 -16.96
N LEU A 240 -5.07 1.07 -16.52
CA LEU A 240 -6.28 0.26 -16.54
C LEU A 240 -7.15 0.42 -15.27
N ASP A 241 -6.69 1.18 -14.26
CA ASP A 241 -7.43 1.43 -13.02
C ASP A 241 -8.46 2.56 -13.19
N GLU A 242 -9.50 2.30 -13.99
CA GLU A 242 -10.52 3.31 -14.34
C GLU A 242 -11.17 3.94 -13.11
N ARG A 243 -11.40 3.15 -12.06
CA ARG A 243 -12.06 3.60 -10.83
C ARG A 243 -11.26 4.69 -10.12
N ILE A 244 -9.96 4.49 -9.93
CA ILE A 244 -9.11 5.51 -9.33
C ILE A 244 -8.88 6.65 -10.33
N ASN A 245 -8.63 6.33 -11.61
CA ASN A 245 -8.31 7.32 -12.64
C ASN A 245 -9.45 8.31 -12.89
N ALA A 246 -10.71 7.93 -12.64
CA ALA A 246 -11.87 8.82 -12.74
C ALA A 246 -11.73 10.09 -11.86
N GLY A 247 -11.04 10.02 -10.72
CA GLY A 247 -10.82 11.18 -9.84
C GLY A 247 -9.57 12.00 -10.16
N TRP A 248 -8.71 11.52 -11.06
CA TRP A 248 -7.43 12.19 -11.36
C TRP A 248 -7.60 13.56 -12.03
N PRO A 249 -8.48 13.77 -13.03
CA PRO A 249 -8.58 15.06 -13.73
C PRO A 249 -8.88 16.25 -12.80
N ASP A 250 -9.83 16.08 -11.86
CA ASP A 250 -10.21 17.13 -10.91
C ASP A 250 -9.07 17.41 -9.92
N TYR A 251 -8.39 16.35 -9.47
CA TYR A 251 -7.26 16.49 -8.57
C TYR A 251 -6.08 17.21 -9.23
N GLU A 252 -5.73 16.83 -10.46
CA GLU A 252 -4.66 17.47 -11.22
C GLU A 252 -4.97 18.95 -11.50
N ALA A 253 -6.20 19.25 -11.90
CA ALA A 253 -6.64 20.63 -12.12
C ALA A 253 -6.48 21.48 -10.85
N ALA A 254 -6.86 20.94 -9.69
CA ALA A 254 -6.68 21.62 -8.41
C ALA A 254 -5.20 21.79 -8.02
N LEU A 255 -4.35 20.77 -8.25
CA LEU A 255 -2.90 20.84 -7.99
C LEU A 255 -2.25 21.94 -8.84
N LYS A 256 -2.55 21.99 -10.15
CA LYS A 256 -2.09 23.03 -11.08
C LYS A 256 -2.58 24.42 -10.67
N ALA A 257 -3.87 24.56 -10.37
CA ALA A 257 -4.48 25.85 -9.99
C ALA A 257 -3.88 26.44 -8.70
N ASN A 258 -3.41 25.58 -7.79
CA ASN A 258 -2.79 26.01 -6.53
C ASN A 258 -1.26 25.96 -6.55
N GLY A 259 -0.64 25.78 -7.73
CA GLY A 259 0.82 25.79 -7.89
C GLY A 259 1.53 24.73 -7.04
N LYS A 260 0.92 23.56 -6.84
CA LYS A 260 1.49 22.49 -6.02
C LYS A 260 2.61 21.75 -6.77
N THR A 261 3.65 21.33 -6.05
CA THR A 261 4.74 20.52 -6.60
C THR A 261 4.29 19.07 -6.69
N TYR A 262 4.18 18.53 -7.90
CA TYR A 262 3.88 17.12 -8.10
C TYR A 262 4.46 16.54 -9.38
N GLU A 263 4.67 15.23 -9.38
CA GLU A 263 4.86 14.41 -10.58
C GLU A 263 3.82 13.29 -10.56
N ALA A 264 3.25 12.97 -11.73
CA ALA A 264 2.28 11.89 -11.87
C ALA A 264 2.73 10.95 -12.98
N PHE A 265 2.74 9.65 -12.67
CA PHE A 265 3.14 8.58 -13.57
C PHE A 265 1.95 7.66 -13.82
N ILE A 266 1.56 7.52 -15.08
CA ILE A 266 0.52 6.58 -15.53
C ILE A 266 1.22 5.44 -16.25
N TYR A 267 1.11 4.22 -15.71
CA TYR A 267 1.81 3.05 -16.21
C TYR A 267 0.93 2.28 -17.20
N GLU A 268 1.33 2.29 -18.47
CA GLU A 268 0.63 1.56 -19.53
C GLU A 268 0.55 0.06 -19.25
N GLY A 269 -0.62 -0.53 -19.52
CA GLY A 269 -0.90 -1.95 -19.29
C GLY A 269 -0.94 -2.38 -17.82
N ALA A 270 -0.85 -1.45 -16.86
CA ALA A 270 -0.90 -1.76 -15.44
C ALA A 270 -2.33 -1.59 -14.89
N ASN A 271 -2.77 -2.57 -14.11
CA ASN A 271 -4.00 -2.54 -13.30
C ASN A 271 -3.75 -1.96 -11.90
N HIS A 272 -4.81 -1.85 -11.11
CA HIS A 272 -4.68 -1.60 -9.67
C HIS A 272 -3.76 -2.65 -9.02
N GLY A 273 -2.97 -2.24 -8.02
CA GLY A 273 -2.12 -3.20 -7.30
C GLY A 273 -0.84 -3.62 -8.01
N PHE A 274 -0.47 -3.02 -9.16
CA PHE A 274 0.67 -3.46 -9.99
C PHE A 274 2.04 -3.51 -9.29
N HIS A 275 2.21 -2.83 -8.15
CA HIS A 275 3.44 -2.88 -7.37
C HIS A 275 3.49 -4.11 -6.44
N ASN A 276 2.32 -4.68 -6.10
CA ASN A 276 2.22 -5.83 -5.23
C ASN A 276 2.69 -7.11 -5.96
N ASP A 277 3.94 -7.48 -5.70
CA ASP A 277 4.61 -8.67 -6.24
C ASP A 277 4.06 -10.02 -5.73
N THR A 278 3.12 -9.98 -4.78
CA THR A 278 2.45 -11.21 -4.31
C THR A 278 1.38 -11.70 -5.27
N THR A 279 0.91 -10.86 -6.18
CA THR A 279 -0.04 -11.19 -7.25
C THR A 279 0.64 -11.05 -8.62
N PRO A 280 0.18 -11.76 -9.67
CA PRO A 280 0.75 -11.65 -11.03
C PRO A 280 0.73 -10.24 -11.64
#